data_AF-A0A7C8L3G5-F1
#
_entry.id   AF-A0A7C8L3G5-F1
#
_cell.length_a   1.000
_cell.length_b   1.000
_cell.length_c   1.000
_cell.angle_alpha   90.00
_cell.angle_beta   90.00
_cell.angle_gamma   90.00
#
_symmetry.space_group_name_H-M   'P 1'
#
loop_
_entity.id
_entity.type
_entity.pdbx_description
1 polymer ?
#
loop_
_entity_poly.entity_id
_entity_poly.type
_entity_poly.pdbx_seq_one_letter_code
_entity_poly.pdbx_strand_id
1 'polypeptide(L)' 'MQEKINVWSFIFSFFCIFLFAIYSFTGWFSHAPYGVHPLVIILVMTIITFLFGVFGFSGVRGWKGMTRSVVTIV' A
#
# COMPACT_ATOMS: atom_id res chain seq x y z
N MET A 1 15.52 -11.84 2.56
CA MET A 1 14.14 -11.62 3.09
C MET A 1 13.63 -10.22 2.80
N GLN A 2 14.37 -9.17 3.19
CA GLN A 2 13.95 -7.78 2.99
C GLN A 2 13.68 -7.40 1.52
N GLU A 3 14.44 -7.93 0.57
CA GLU A 3 14.19 -7.68 -0.86
C GLU A 3 12.84 -8.24 -1.35
N LYS A 4 12.43 -9.41 -0.84
CA LYS A 4 11.10 -9.97 -1.10
C LYS A 4 10.01 -9.11 -0.47
N ILE A 5 10.22 -8.64 0.76
CA ILE A 5 9.30 -7.72 1.46
C ILE A 5 9.14 -6.43 0.65
N ASN A 6 10.22 -5.88 0.11
CA ASN A 6 10.19 -4.70 -0.73
C ASN A 6 9.32 -4.88 -2.00
N VAL A 7 9.48 -6.00 -2.70
CA VAL A 7 8.66 -6.31 -3.89
C VAL A 7 7.18 -6.46 -3.53
N TRP A 8 6.87 -7.16 -2.44
CA TRP A 8 5.49 -7.33 -1.99
C TRP A 8 4.86 -6.01 -1.55
N SER A 9 5.61 -5.17 -0.85
CA SER A 9 5.14 -3.83 -0.44
C SER A 9 4.83 -2.97 -1.65
N PHE A 10 5.71 -2.99 -2.66
CA PHE A 10 5.50 -2.29 -3.93
C PHE A 10 4.20 -2.74 -4.61
N ILE A 11 3.97 -4.04 -4.75
CA ILE A 11 2.72 -4.57 -5.33
C ILE A 11 1.49 -4.17 -4.50
N PHE A 12 1.59 -4.22 -3.16
CA PHE A 12 0.50 -3.83 -2.27
C PHE A 12 0.14 -2.34 -2.36
N SER A 13 1.11 -1.46 -2.65
CA SER A 13 0.85 -0.02 -2.82
C SER A 13 -0.06 0.25 -4.02
N PHE A 14 0.18 -0.41 -5.16
CA PHE A 14 -0.71 -0.34 -6.33
C PHE A 14 -2.11 -0.86 -6.03
N PHE A 15 -2.21 -1.92 -5.22
CA PHE A 15 -3.50 -2.45 -4.78
C PHE A 15 -4.27 -1.44 -3.91
N CYS A 16 -3.58 -0.72 -3.02
CA CYS A 16 -4.18 0.34 -2.20
C CYS A 16 -4.69 1.51 -3.06
N ILE A 17 -3.92 1.94 -4.05
CA ILE A 17 -4.33 2.99 -5.00
C ILE A 17 -5.56 2.55 -5.79
N PHE A 18 -5.57 1.29 -6.26
CA PHE A 18 -6.70 0.73 -6.98
C PHE A 18 -7.97 0.65 -6.13
N LEU A 19 -7.87 0.22 -4.87
CA LEU A 19 -9.01 0.22 -3.94
C LEU A 19 -9.54 1.64 -3.68
N PHE A 20 -8.65 2.61 -3.49
CA PHE A 20 -9.05 4.00 -3.30
C PHE A 20 -9.75 4.59 -4.54
N ALA A 21 -9.25 4.27 -5.73
CA ALA A 21 -9.88 4.66 -6.98
C ALA A 21 -11.28 4.04 -7.12
N ILE A 22 -11.43 2.74 -6.86
CA ILE A 22 -12.75 2.09 -6.86
C ILE A 22 -13.69 2.80 -5.89
N TYR A 23 -13.26 3.01 -4.64
CA TYR A 23 -14.06 3.73 -3.65
C TYR A 23 -14.52 5.10 -4.17
N SER A 24 -13.61 5.89 -4.73
CA SER A 24 -13.87 7.27 -5.16
C SER A 24 -14.76 7.35 -6.40
N PHE A 25 -14.62 6.44 -7.36
CA PHE A 25 -15.33 6.50 -8.64
C PHE A 25 -16.66 5.74 -8.65
N THR A 26 -16.82 4.72 -7.80
CA THR A 26 -18.01 3.85 -7.84
C THR A 26 -18.91 4.00 -6.63
N GLY A 27 -18.43 4.60 -5.53
CA GLY A 27 -19.19 4.70 -4.28
C GLY A 27 -19.62 3.34 -3.72
N TRP A 28 -19.01 2.24 -4.20
CA TRP A 28 -19.41 0.84 -3.93
C TRP A 28 -19.55 0.52 -2.45
N PHE A 29 -18.80 1.25 -1.63
CA PHE A 29 -18.69 1.08 -0.20
C PHE A 29 -19.55 2.09 0.60
N SER A 30 -20.59 2.67 0.00
CA SER A 30 -21.53 3.59 0.68
C SER A 30 -22.22 2.97 1.89
N HIS A 31 -22.22 1.63 1.99
CA HIS A 31 -22.62 0.91 3.19
C HIS A 31 -21.36 0.42 3.91
N ALA A 32 -21.08 1.01 5.07
CA ALA A 32 -20.00 0.58 5.96
C ALA A 32 -20.27 -0.87 6.41
N PRO A 33 -19.49 -1.88 5.96
CA PRO A 33 -19.58 -3.18 6.60
C PRO A 33 -19.07 -2.99 8.03
N TYR A 34 -19.90 -3.36 9.01
CA TYR A 34 -19.59 -3.28 10.44
C TYR A 34 -19.54 -1.86 11.04
N GLY A 35 -20.12 -0.85 10.40
CA GLY A 35 -20.21 0.51 10.95
C GLY A 35 -18.89 1.31 10.92
N VAL A 36 -17.85 0.76 10.30
CA VAL A 36 -16.56 1.44 10.09
C VAL A 36 -16.53 2.05 8.70
N HIS A 37 -16.20 3.33 8.62
CA HIS A 37 -16.14 4.03 7.34
C HIS A 37 -15.08 3.38 6.43
N PRO A 38 -15.38 3.03 5.17
CA PRO A 38 -14.49 2.31 4.27
C PRO A 38 -13.12 2.97 4.07
N LEU A 39 -13.09 4.31 4.11
CA LEU A 39 -11.87 5.13 4.11
C LEU A 39 -10.91 4.76 5.25
N VAL A 40 -11.42 4.42 6.44
CA VAL A 40 -10.60 4.04 7.59
C VAL A 40 -9.91 2.70 7.33
N ILE A 41 -10.59 1.76 6.69
CA ILE A 41 -10.03 0.46 6.32
C ILE A 41 -8.90 0.65 5.29
N ILE A 42 -9.14 1.49 4.27
CA ILE A 42 -8.13 1.83 3.26
C ILE A 42 -6.93 2.50 3.93
N LEU A 43 -7.16 3.43 4.86
CA LEU A 43 -6.11 4.14 5.61
C LEU A 43 -5.22 3.18 6.41
N VAL A 44 -5.82 2.22 7.13
CA VAL A 44 -5.06 1.22 7.89
C VAL A 44 -4.20 0.36 6.95
N MET A 45 -4.76 -0.06 5.80
CA MET A 45 -4.01 -0.83 4.81
C MET A 45 -2.85 -0.02 4.19
N THR A 46 -3.04 1.26 3.88
CA THR A 46 -1.94 2.10 3.38
C THR A 46 -0.85 2.29 4.41
N ILE A 47 -1.19 2.53 5.69
CA ILE A 47 -0.19 2.64 6.76
C ILE A 47 0.64 1.36 6.90
N ILE A 48 -0.01 0.19 6.90
CA ILE A 48 0.69 -1.10 6.97
C ILE A 48 1.61 -1.27 5.76
N THR A 49 1.12 -0.97 4.56
CA THR A 49 1.90 -1.07 3.31
C THR A 49 3.10 -0.13 3.32
N PHE A 50 2.92 1.10 3.81
CA PHE A 50 3.99 2.08 3.98
C PHE A 50 5.07 1.58 4.95
N LEU A 51 4.68 1.05 6.11
CA LEU A 51 5.62 0.49 7.09
C LEU A 51 6.41 -0.69 6.49
N PHE A 52 5.76 -1.59 5.77
CA PHE A 52 6.44 -2.68 5.05
C PHE A 52 7.36 -2.16 3.95
N GLY A 53 6.98 -1.10 3.24
CA GLY A 53 7.81 -0.41 2.25
C GLY A 53 9.08 0.17 2.86
N VAL A 54 8.97 0.86 4.00
CA VAL A 54 10.11 1.41 4.77
C VAL A 54 11.01 0.29 5.29
N PHE A 55 10.44 -0.79 5.85
CA PHE A 55 11.23 -1.95 6.29
C PHE A 55 11.95 -2.65 5.12
N GLY A 56 11.28 -2.78 3.98
CA GLY A 56 11.82 -3.33 2.74
C GLY A 56 12.95 -2.47 2.17
N PHE A 57 12.88 -1.14 2.35
CA PHE A 57 13.89 -0.18 1.91
C PHE A 57 15.26 -0.45 2.54
N SER A 58 15.32 -0.80 3.83
CA SER A 58 16.60 -1.01 4.55
C SER A 58 17.44 -2.18 4.02
N GLY A 59 16.84 -3.10 3.26
CA GLY A 59 17.53 -4.26 2.69
C GLY A 59 17.91 -4.15 1.23
N VAL A 60 17.73 -2.98 0.60
CA VAL A 60 17.97 -2.78 -0.82
C VAL A 60 19.45 -2.52 -1.10
N ARG A 61 20.04 -3.32 -2.00
CA ARG A 61 21.45 -3.17 -2.44
C ARG A 61 21.62 -2.64 -3.87
N GLY A 62 20.55 -2.34 -4.61
CA GLY A 62 20.63 -1.95 -6.01
C GLY A 62 19.62 -0.88 -6.43
N TRP A 63 19.95 -0.11 -7.47
CA TRP A 63 19.17 1.02 -7.96
C TRP A 63 17.71 0.65 -8.31
N LYS A 64 17.50 -0.53 -8.91
CA LYS A 64 16.14 -1.06 -9.21
C LYS A 64 15.31 -1.37 -7.96
N GLY A 65 15.95 -1.79 -6.87
CA GLY A 65 15.25 -2.00 -5.60
C GLY A 65 14.95 -0.68 -4.90
N MET A 66 15.82 0.32 -5.09
CA MET A 66 15.69 1.63 -4.45
C MET A 66 14.55 2.42 -5.08
N THR A 67 14.44 2.43 -6.41
CA THR A 67 13.31 3.05 -7.10
C THR A 67 11.98 2.41 -6.72
N ARG A 68 11.93 1.08 -6.60
CA ARG A 68 10.72 0.39 -6.12
C ARG A 68 10.34 0.85 -4.72
N SER A 69 11.27 0.86 -3.77
CA SER A 69 10.95 1.28 -2.41
C SER A 69 10.54 2.75 -2.31
N VAL A 70 11.18 3.65 -3.06
CA VAL A 70 10.77 5.07 -3.11
C VAL A 70 9.33 5.19 -3.62
N VAL A 71 8.98 4.49 -4.71
CA VAL A 71 7.62 4.51 -5.27
C VAL A 71 6.59 3.89 -4.32
N THR A 72 6.98 2.96 -3.45
CA THR A 72 6.07 2.42 -2.42
C THR A 72 5.81 3.41 -1.28
N ILE A 73 6.78 4.29 -0.99
CA ILE A 73 6.74 5.24 0.13
C ILE A 73 6.02 6.53 -0.26
N VAL A 74 6.13 6.94 -1.54
CA VAL A 74 5.49 8.13 -2.13
C VAL A 74 4.05 7.82 -2.52
#